data_AF-A0A1L3ZWD8-F1
#
_entry.id   AF-A0A1L3ZWD8-F1
#
_cell.length_a   1.000
_cell.length_b   1.000
_cell.length_c   1.000
_cell.angle_alpha   90.00
_cell.angle_beta   90.00
_cell.angle_gamma   90.00
#
_symmetry.space_group_name_H-M   'P 1'
#
loop_
_entity.id
_entity.type
_entity.pdbx_description
1 polymer ?
#
loop_
_entity_poly.entity_id
_entity_poly.type
_entity_poly.pdbx_seq_one_letter_code
_entity_poly.pdbx_strand_id
1 'polypeptide(L)'
;MHRDQAKCAGETVLGLGAKDRATALLAGREVTFRRVDRSYNRTVATVVLDGHDLGTELVRIGVAAWWPRGRPKPDCCRRAA
;
A
#
# COMPACT_ATOMS: atom_id res chain seq x y z
N MET A 1 3.21 -11.12 -15.06
CA MET A 1 3.11 -9.85 -14.30
C MET A 1 3.52 -8.72 -15.24
N HIS A 2 2.64 -7.74 -15.49
CA HIS A 2 3.00 -6.56 -16.29
C HIS A 2 4.04 -5.76 -15.51
N ARG A 3 5.27 -5.64 -16.05
CA ARG A 3 6.45 -5.19 -15.31
C ARG A 3 6.59 -3.67 -15.15
N ASP A 4 5.86 -2.83 -15.89
CA ASP A 4 6.14 -1.38 -15.90
C ASP A 4 4.88 -0.49 -15.87
N GLN A 5 4.20 -0.41 -14.72
CA GLN A 5 3.15 0.60 -14.49
C GLN A 5 3.62 1.79 -13.64
N ALA A 6 4.88 1.80 -13.21
CA ALA A 6 5.47 2.95 -12.56
C ALA A 6 5.67 4.09 -13.58
N LYS A 7 5.32 5.31 -13.20
CA LYS A 7 5.45 6.50 -14.07
C LYS A 7 6.89 7.00 -14.16
N CYS A 8 7.75 6.62 -13.22
CA CYS A 8 9.15 7.02 -13.14
C CYS A 8 9.95 6.02 -12.28
N ALA A 9 11.29 6.07 -12.38
CA ALA A 9 12.17 5.21 -11.59
C ALA A 9 11.99 5.39 -10.07
N GLY A 10 11.73 6.62 -9.62
CA GLY A 10 11.46 6.91 -8.21
C GLY A 10 10.23 6.19 -7.66
N GLU A 11 9.17 6.04 -8.46
CA GLU A 11 7.97 5.27 -8.06
C GLU A 11 8.29 3.79 -7.89
N THR A 12 9.16 3.23 -8.73
CA THR A 12 9.63 1.84 -8.58
C THR A 12 10.41 1.65 -7.28
N VAL A 13 11.34 2.55 -6.97
CA VAL A 13 12.14 2.48 -5.74
C VAL A 13 11.25 2.58 -4.50
N LEU A 14 10.33 3.55 -4.48
CA LEU A 14 9.35 3.67 -3.40
C LEU A 14 8.46 2.43 -3.27
N GLY A 15 7.99 1.88 -4.40
CA GLY A 15 7.15 0.69 -4.42
C GLY A 15 7.87 -0.56 -3.88
N LEU A 16 9.13 -0.75 -4.25
CA LEU A 16 9.96 -1.84 -3.74
C LEU A 16 10.23 -1.68 -2.23
N GLY A 17 10.66 -0.49 -1.79
CA GLY A 17 10.88 -0.23 -0.37
C GLY A 17 9.59 -0.38 0.46
N ALA A 18 8.45 0.01 -0.08
CA ALA A 18 7.16 -0.18 0.58
C ALA A 18 6.77 -1.66 0.69
N LYS A 19 6.99 -2.44 -0.37
CA LYS A 19 6.80 -3.89 -0.36
C LYS A 19 7.66 -4.54 0.71
N ASP A 20 8.96 -4.26 0.74
CA ASP A 20 9.89 -4.91 1.66
C ASP A 20 9.54 -4.60 3.11
N ARG A 21 9.18 -3.34 3.42
CA ARG A 21 8.73 -2.94 4.76
C ARG A 21 7.40 -3.60 5.14
N ALA A 22 6.43 -3.66 4.22
CA ALA A 22 5.16 -4.34 4.48
C ALA A 22 5.36 -5.84 4.71
N THR A 23 6.25 -6.48 3.94
CA THR A 23 6.63 -7.89 4.13
C THR A 23 7.30 -8.10 5.48
N ALA A 24 8.27 -7.25 5.85
CA ALA A 24 8.95 -7.34 7.14
C ALA A 24 7.98 -7.21 8.32
N LEU A 25 6.98 -6.33 8.21
CA LEU A 25 5.92 -6.25 9.21
C LEU A 25 5.11 -7.55 9.25
N LEU A 26 4.60 -8.01 8.11
CA LEU A 26 3.64 -9.12 8.06
C LEU A 26 4.23 -10.51 8.25
N ALA A 27 5.54 -10.69 8.05
CA ALA A 27 6.17 -12.00 8.02
C ALA A 27 5.93 -12.79 9.31
N GLY A 28 5.37 -14.00 9.16
CA GLY A 28 5.12 -14.92 10.28
C GLY A 28 3.98 -14.53 11.21
N ARG A 29 3.19 -13.50 10.87
CA ARG A 29 2.08 -13.04 11.71
C ARG A 29 0.73 -13.34 11.10
N GLU A 30 -0.24 -13.58 11.97
CA GLU A 30 -1.63 -13.74 11.58
C GLU A 30 -2.29 -12.37 11.30
N VAL A 31 -3.13 -12.30 10.28
CA VAL A 31 -3.87 -11.09 9.92
C VAL A 31 -5.32 -11.41 9.62
N THR A 32 -6.19 -10.47 9.96
CA THR A 32 -7.61 -10.54 9.63
C THR A 32 -7.92 -9.66 8.43
N PHE A 33 -8.61 -10.20 7.43
CA PHE A 33 -9.11 -9.44 6.29
C PHE A 33 -10.57 -9.06 6.48
N ARG A 34 -10.86 -7.75 6.47
CA ARG A 34 -12.22 -7.22 6.43
C ARG A 34 -12.48 -6.68 5.04
N ARG A 35 -13.28 -7.38 4.24
CA ARG A 35 -13.62 -6.94 2.88
C ARG A 35 -14.41 -5.63 2.94
N VAL A 36 -14.00 -4.64 2.16
CA VAL A 36 -14.62 -3.32 2.09
C VAL A 36 -15.32 -3.11 0.76
N ASP A 37 -14.72 -3.58 -0.34
CA ASP A 37 -15.28 -3.37 -1.69
C ASP A 37 -14.75 -4.40 -2.71
N ARG A 38 -15.12 -4.20 -3.98
CA ARG A 38 -14.48 -4.81 -5.15
C ARG A 38 -14.06 -3.72 -6.13
N SER A 39 -12.89 -3.88 -6.73
CA SER A 39 -12.43 -3.04 -7.83
C SER A 39 -12.04 -3.93 -8.98
N TYR A 40 -12.77 -3.85 -10.09
CA TYR A 40 -12.68 -4.83 -11.19
C TYR A 40 -12.82 -6.26 -10.62
N ASN A 41 -11.92 -7.17 -10.99
CA ASN A 41 -11.84 -8.53 -10.44
C ASN A 41 -10.94 -8.65 -9.19
N ARG A 42 -10.75 -7.56 -8.43
CA ARG A 42 -9.89 -7.53 -7.24
C ARG A 42 -10.71 -7.23 -5.97
N THR A 43 -10.31 -7.87 -4.87
CA THR A 43 -10.85 -7.59 -3.55
C THR A 43 -10.19 -6.34 -2.97
N VAL A 44 -11.00 -5.42 -2.46
CA VAL A 44 -10.53 -4.31 -1.61
C VAL A 44 -10.89 -4.66 -0.18
N ALA A 45 -9.89 -4.65 0.71
CA ALA A 45 -10.06 -5.03 2.10
C ALA A 45 -9.21 -4.16 3.03
N THR A 46 -9.70 -3.96 4.24
CA THR A 46 -8.88 -3.54 5.39
C THR A 46 -8.17 -4.77 5.92
N VAL A 47 -6.86 -4.66 6.10
CA VAL A 47 -6.05 -5.70 6.75
C VAL A 47 -5.85 -5.26 8.20
N VAL A 48 -6.28 -6.10 9.12
CA VAL A 48 -6.15 -5.87 10.57
C VAL A 48 -5.06 -6.79 11.10
N LEU A 49 -4.18 -6.21 11.89
CA LEU A 49 -3.06 -6.86 12.53
C LEU A 49 -3.04 -6.45 14.00
N ASP A 50 -3.02 -7.41 14.93
CA ASP A 50 -2.95 -7.13 16.38
C ASP A 50 -4.02 -6.10 16.82
N GLY A 51 -5.19 -6.11 16.16
CA GLY A 51 -6.28 -5.15 16.40
C GLY A 51 -6.15 -3.79 15.68
N HIS A 52 -5.05 -3.55 14.96
CA HIS A 52 -4.76 -2.29 14.27
C HIS A 52 -4.96 -2.38 12.75
N ASP A 53 -5.42 -1.30 12.13
CA ASP A 53 -5.50 -1.17 10.67
C ASP A 53 -4.10 -0.98 10.08
N LEU A 54 -3.65 -1.97 9.30
CA LEU A 54 -2.33 -1.96 8.67
C LEU A 54 -2.18 -0.85 7.63
N GLY A 55 -3.24 -0.48 6.92
CA GLY A 55 -3.20 0.62 5.96
C GLY A 55 -2.91 1.96 6.64
N THR A 56 -3.56 2.18 7.80
CA THR A 56 -3.28 3.34 8.65
C THR A 56 -1.85 3.30 9.18
N GLU A 57 -1.38 2.13 9.61
CA GLU A 57 -0.03 1.94 10.11
C GLU A 57 1.03 2.28 9.06
N LEU A 58 0.86 1.77 7.83
CA LEU A 58 1.78 2.03 6.72
C LEU A 58 1.83 3.52 6.36
N VAL A 59 0.71 4.25 6.46
CA VAL A 59 0.70 5.70 6.28
C VAL A 59 1.45 6.39 7.43
N ARG A 60 1.22 5.97 8.68
CA ARG A 60 1.88 6.52 9.87
C ARG A 60 3.40 6.42 9.81
N ILE A 61 3.94 5.28 9.40
CA ILE A 61 5.39 5.05 9.27
C ILE A 61 5.98 5.58 7.95
N GLY A 62 5.20 6.33 7.16
CA GLY A 62 5.65 6.96 5.92
C GLY A 62 5.90 5.99 4.75
N VAL A 63 5.38 4.77 4.83
CA VAL A 63 5.51 3.75 3.77
C VAL A 63 4.45 3.92 2.69
N ALA A 64 3.26 4.38 3.06
CA ALA A 64 2.14 4.58 2.14
C ALA A 64 1.62 6.02 2.16
N ALA A 65 0.92 6.40 1.09
CA ALA A 65 0.19 7.66 1.01
C ALA A 65 -1.29 7.40 1.27
N TRP A 66 -1.90 8.18 2.17
CA TRP A 66 -3.36 8.19 2.29
C TRP A 66 -3.98 8.69 0.97
N TRP A 67 -4.95 7.93 0.46
CA TRP A 67 -5.63 8.26 -0.79
C TRP A 67 -7.15 8.08 -0.65
N PRO A 68 -7.91 9.16 -0.37
CA PRO A 68 -9.36 9.10 -0.25
C PRO A 68 -10.02 8.88 -1.61
N ARG A 69 -11.21 8.25 -1.60
CA ARG A 69 -12.07 8.12 -2.78
C ARG A 69 -12.36 9.49 -3.40
N GLY A 70 -12.31 9.59 -4.72
CA GLY A 70 -12.59 10.82 -5.47
C GLY A 70 -11.46 11.84 -5.48
N ARG A 71 -10.32 11.57 -4.82
CA ARG A 71 -9.12 12.41 -4.92
C ARG A 71 -8.20 11.94 -6.05
N PRO A 72 -7.44 12.84 -6.69
CA PRO A 72 -6.40 12.43 -7.63
C PRO A 72 -5.36 11.55 -6.94
N LYS A 73 -4.81 10.57 -7.68
CA LYS A 73 -3.72 9.71 -7.17
C LYS A 73 -2.55 10.60 -6.74
N PRO A 74 -1.97 10.40 -5.55
CA PRO A 74 -0.76 11.12 -5.14
C PRO A 74 0.38 10.97 -6.15
N ASP A 75 1.15 12.04 -6.35
CA ASP A 75 2.34 12.02 -7.18
C ASP A 75 3.49 11.34 -6.45
N CYS A 76 3.71 10.05 -6.73
CA CYS A 76 4.80 9.28 -6.17
C CYS A 76 6.16 9.64 -6.78
N CYS A 77 6.21 10.27 -7.96
CA CYS A 77 7.46 10.67 -8.59
C CYS A 77 8.09 11.86 -7.86
N ARG A 78 7.28 12.83 -7.45
CA ARG A 78 7.76 13.97 -6.65
C ARG A 78 8.10 13.61 -5.20
N ARG A 79 7.51 12.53 -4.66
CA ARG A 79 7.82 12.06 -3.30
C ARG A 79 9.10 11.24 -3.22
N ALA A 80 9.66 10.83 -4.35
CA ALA A 80 10.91 10.08 -4.44
C ALA A 80 12.15 11.00 -4.58
N ALA A 81 11.94 12.32 -4.70
CA ALA A 81 12.97 13.33 -4.86
C ALA A 81 13.47 13.88 -3.51
#